data_AF-A0AAW0X105-F1
#
_entry.id   AF-A0AAW0X105-F1
#
_cell.length_a   1.000
_cell.length_b   1.000
_cell.length_c   1.000
_cell.angle_alpha   90.00
_cell.angle_beta   90.00
_cell.angle_gamma   90.00
#
_symmetry.space_group_name_H-M   'P 1'
#
loop_
_entity.id
_entity.type
_entity.pdbx_description
1 polymer ?
#
loop_
_entity_poly.entity_id
_entity_poly.type
_entity_poly.pdbx_seq_one_letter_code
_entity_poly.pdbx_strand_id
1 'polypeptide(L)'
;VVGGVVSNIESQVAEIESELKLRESEMSEEVRGKVLAAIGKARLLVSQKIQQFQGLCHKNIAGTIGEEFPTTCEDLAGFWDMVSIQVEDIKNSLKEILLLRANGWKEVSQDTTDGVDKNVTTGHARRKPAPRPSRPARSTKASIEKTEEGKTRDEARKKMLEERRKAMKEAMRAKKAEAEARQSGVDSEAPVEIFIPECK
;
A
#
# COMPACT_ATOMS: atom_id res chain seq x y z
N VAL A 1 -26.44 0.39 10.42
CA VAL A 1 -25.31 1.30 10.70
C VAL A 1 -24.30 1.33 9.54
N VAL A 2 -23.70 0.19 9.17
CA VAL A 2 -22.67 0.13 8.10
C VAL A 2 -23.18 0.66 6.74
N GLY A 3 -24.38 0.25 6.32
CA GLY A 3 -24.96 0.69 5.04
C GLY A 3 -25.12 2.22 4.95
N GLY A 4 -25.55 2.89 6.03
CA GLY A 4 -25.70 4.35 6.03
C GLY A 4 -24.36 5.09 5.92
N VAL A 5 -23.31 4.56 6.55
CA VAL A 5 -21.95 5.13 6.43
C VAL A 5 -21.42 4.97 5.01
N VAL A 6 -21.64 3.81 4.39
CA VAL A 6 -21.24 3.54 3.01
C VAL A 6 -21.95 4.49 2.04
N SER A 7 -23.28 4.61 2.12
CA SER A 7 -24.03 5.51 1.25
C SER A 7 -23.63 6.97 1.41
N ASN A 8 -23.30 7.40 2.64
CA ASN A 8 -22.79 8.75 2.88
C ASN A 8 -21.43 8.98 2.20
N ILE A 9 -20.48 8.04 2.36
CA ILE A 9 -19.17 8.12 1.72
C ILE A 9 -19.31 8.12 0.18
N GLU A 10 -20.14 7.25 -0.38
CA GLU A 10 -20.38 7.18 -1.82
C GLU A 10 -20.96 8.50 -2.36
N SER A 11 -21.93 9.09 -1.66
CA SER A 11 -22.50 10.38 -2.04
C SER A 11 -21.46 11.50 -2.02
N GLN A 12 -20.61 11.56 -0.99
CA GLN A 12 -19.56 12.57 -0.89
C GLN A 12 -18.51 12.41 -1.98
N VAL A 13 -18.13 11.16 -2.27
CA VAL A 13 -17.17 10.84 -3.33
C VAL A 13 -17.72 11.24 -4.70
N ALA A 14 -18.99 10.98 -4.97
CA ALA A 14 -19.64 11.36 -6.23
C ALA A 14 -19.69 12.89 -6.42
N GLU A 15 -20.01 13.64 -5.37
CA GLU A 15 -20.00 15.11 -5.42
C GLU A 15 -18.60 15.65 -5.74
N ILE A 16 -17.59 15.17 -5.00
CA ILE A 16 -16.19 15.61 -5.18
C ILE A 16 -15.64 15.21 -6.56
N GLU A 17 -16.02 14.05 -7.09
CA GLU A 17 -15.65 13.65 -8.45
C GLU A 17 -16.27 14.54 -9.52
N SER A 18 -17.54 14.92 -9.35
CA SER A 18 -18.20 15.82 -10.28
C SER A 18 -17.53 17.19 -10.27
N GLU A 19 -17.21 17.71 -9.08
CA GLU A 19 -16.46 18.95 -8.92
C GLU A 19 -15.06 18.88 -9.56
N LEU A 20 -14.33 17.77 -9.35
CA LEU A 20 -13.01 17.57 -9.93
C LEU A 20 -13.04 17.57 -11.47
N LYS A 21 -14.10 17.02 -12.09
CA LYS A 21 -14.28 17.08 -13.55
C LYS A 21 -14.59 18.48 -14.06
N LEU A 22 -15.34 19.27 -13.29
CA LEU A 22 -15.74 20.63 -13.69
C LEU A 22 -14.62 21.65 -13.49
N ARG A 23 -13.80 21.46 -12.45
CA ARG A 23 -12.76 22.41 -12.02
C ARG A 23 -11.34 21.89 -12.22
N GLU A 24 -11.17 20.90 -13.10
CA GLU A 24 -9.89 20.22 -13.35
C GLU A 24 -8.76 21.20 -13.69
N SER A 25 -9.07 22.27 -14.42
CA SER A 25 -8.10 23.31 -14.83
C SER A 25 -7.79 24.34 -13.74
N GLU A 26 -8.61 24.43 -12.69
CA GLU A 26 -8.43 25.38 -11.57
C GLU A 26 -7.57 24.79 -10.44
N MET A 27 -7.28 23.49 -10.49
CA MET A 27 -6.58 22.73 -9.44
C MET A 27 -5.12 22.48 -9.82
N SER A 28 -4.19 22.68 -8.87
CA SER A 28 -2.81 22.18 -9.01
C SER A 28 -2.78 20.65 -9.13
N GLU A 29 -1.81 20.09 -9.85
CA GLU A 29 -1.62 18.64 -10.00
C GLU A 29 -1.51 17.93 -8.64
N GLU A 30 -0.91 18.58 -7.65
CA GLU A 30 -0.75 18.05 -6.29
C GLU A 30 -2.10 17.93 -5.58
N VAL A 31 -2.94 18.96 -5.68
CA VAL A 31 -4.29 19.00 -5.10
C VAL A 31 -5.17 17.97 -5.80
N ARG A 32 -5.13 17.91 -7.12
CA ARG A 32 -5.83 16.90 -7.92
C ARG A 32 -5.40 15.48 -7.52
N GLY A 33 -4.10 15.24 -7.36
CA GLY A 33 -3.56 13.97 -6.89
C GLY A 33 -4.09 13.57 -5.52
N LYS A 34 -4.15 14.52 -4.56
CA LYS A 34 -4.74 14.29 -3.23
C LYS A 34 -6.23 13.92 -3.33
N VAL A 35 -6.99 14.63 -4.15
CA VAL A 35 -8.43 14.39 -4.33
C VAL A 35 -8.69 13.01 -4.95
N LEU A 36 -8.00 12.69 -6.06
CA LEU A 36 -8.09 11.38 -6.71
C LEU A 36 -7.68 10.23 -5.77
N ALA A 37 -6.64 10.44 -4.97
CA ALA A 37 -6.21 9.44 -4.00
C ALA A 37 -7.26 9.21 -2.90
N ALA A 38 -7.95 10.24 -2.44
CA ALA A 38 -9.03 10.12 -1.47
C ALA A 38 -10.26 9.40 -2.05
N ILE A 39 -10.68 9.77 -3.26
CA ILE A 39 -11.75 9.10 -4.02
C ILE A 39 -11.43 7.61 -4.19
N GLY A 40 -10.20 7.30 -4.64
CA GLY A 40 -9.75 5.93 -4.86
C GLY A 40 -9.76 5.11 -3.56
N LYS A 41 -9.27 5.68 -2.46
CA LYS A 41 -9.32 5.04 -1.13
C LYS A 41 -10.76 4.75 -0.71
N ALA A 42 -11.67 5.70 -0.88
CA ALA A 42 -13.07 5.54 -0.51
C ALA A 42 -13.77 4.44 -1.33
N ARG A 43 -13.56 4.42 -2.65
CA ARG A 43 -14.09 3.36 -3.53
C ARG A 43 -13.54 1.99 -3.17
N LEU A 44 -12.24 1.88 -2.91
CA LEU A 44 -11.62 0.61 -2.50
C LEU A 44 -12.18 0.10 -1.17
N LEU A 45 -12.41 0.99 -0.20
CA LEU A 45 -13.05 0.61 1.06
C LEU A 45 -14.43 0.00 0.80
N VAL A 46 -15.27 0.66 0.00
CA VAL A 46 -16.63 0.20 -0.27
C VAL A 46 -16.64 -1.09 -1.10
N SER A 47 -15.93 -1.11 -2.23
CA SER A 47 -15.97 -2.24 -3.17
C SER A 47 -15.17 -3.46 -2.69
N GLN A 48 -14.19 -3.29 -1.80
CA GLN A 48 -13.38 -4.41 -1.30
C GLN A 48 -13.61 -4.69 0.17
N LYS A 49 -13.36 -3.71 1.05
CA LYS A 49 -13.35 -3.97 2.51
C LYS A 49 -14.75 -4.25 3.04
N ILE A 50 -15.77 -3.51 2.59
CA ILE A 50 -17.15 -3.77 3.00
C ILE A 50 -17.67 -5.09 2.41
N GLN A 51 -17.32 -5.41 1.16
CA GLN A 51 -17.66 -6.70 0.54
C GLN A 51 -17.02 -7.88 1.29
N GLN A 52 -15.74 -7.75 1.70
CA GLN A 52 -15.06 -8.73 2.54
C GLN A 52 -15.75 -8.90 3.90
N PHE A 53 -16.13 -7.79 4.54
CA PHE A 53 -16.85 -7.81 5.81
C PHE A 53 -18.20 -8.53 5.68
N GLN A 54 -18.97 -8.22 4.63
CA GLN A 54 -20.22 -8.91 4.35
C GLN A 54 -19.99 -10.41 4.16
N GLY A 55 -18.99 -10.81 3.38
CA GLY A 55 -18.64 -12.23 3.20
C GLY A 55 -18.27 -12.93 4.51
N LEU A 56 -17.51 -12.26 5.39
CA LEU A 56 -17.18 -12.77 6.72
C LEU A 56 -18.44 -12.93 7.59
N CYS A 57 -19.36 -11.96 7.57
CA CYS A 57 -20.63 -12.07 8.28
C CYS A 57 -21.47 -13.24 7.77
N HIS A 58 -21.55 -13.44 6.45
CA HIS A 58 -22.28 -14.57 5.89
C HIS A 58 -21.66 -15.91 6.30
N LYS A 59 -20.33 -16.04 6.30
CA LYS A 59 -19.64 -17.25 6.78
C LYS A 59 -19.87 -17.53 8.26
N ASN A 60 -19.85 -16.49 9.09
CA ASN A 60 -20.13 -16.60 10.51
C ASN A 60 -21.58 -17.06 10.78
N ILE A 61 -22.56 -16.55 10.03
CA ILE A 61 -23.98 -16.90 10.18
C ILE A 61 -24.31 -18.26 9.56
N ALA A 62 -23.75 -18.57 8.39
CA ALA A 62 -24.01 -19.80 7.64
C ALA A 62 -23.28 -21.04 8.19
N GLY A 63 -22.50 -20.88 9.26
CA GLY A 63 -21.57 -21.87 9.80
C GLY A 63 -22.11 -23.30 9.74
N THR A 64 -21.59 -24.07 8.78
CA THR A 64 -21.75 -25.51 8.75
C THR A 64 -20.94 -26.09 9.90
N ILE A 65 -21.59 -26.91 10.74
CA ILE A 65 -20.95 -27.71 11.78
C ILE A 65 -19.85 -28.56 11.10
N GLY A 66 -18.57 -28.22 11.31
CA GLY A 66 -17.43 -28.99 10.79
C GLY A 66 -16.34 -28.24 10.02
N GLU A 67 -16.37 -26.91 9.88
CA GLU A 67 -15.22 -26.18 9.32
C GLU A 67 -14.03 -26.12 10.30
N GLU A 68 -12.82 -26.38 9.80
CA GLU A 68 -11.56 -26.39 10.57
C GLU A 68 -11.18 -24.98 11.09
N PHE A 69 -11.71 -23.92 10.45
CA PHE A 69 -11.48 -22.51 10.81
C PHE A 69 -12.79 -21.69 10.73
N PRO A 70 -13.72 -21.85 11.68
CA PRO A 70 -14.96 -21.09 11.69
C PRO A 70 -14.65 -19.61 11.94
N THR A 71 -15.32 -18.72 11.22
CA THR A 71 -15.21 -17.27 11.49
C THR A 71 -15.80 -16.99 12.86
N THR A 72 -14.98 -16.51 13.79
CA THR A 72 -15.42 -16.19 15.16
C THR A 72 -15.93 -14.75 15.26
N CYS A 73 -16.67 -14.46 16.33
CA CYS A 73 -17.08 -13.09 16.63
C CYS A 73 -15.88 -12.15 16.84
N GLU A 74 -14.74 -12.67 17.31
CA GLU A 74 -13.50 -11.89 17.47
C GLU A 74 -12.89 -11.50 16.13
N ASP A 75 -12.92 -12.40 15.13
CA ASP A 75 -12.47 -12.10 13.77
C ASP A 75 -13.30 -10.97 13.14
N LEU A 76 -14.61 -11.00 13.35
CA LEU A 76 -15.51 -9.94 12.88
C LEU A 76 -15.24 -8.61 13.58
N ALA A 77 -15.03 -8.62 14.89
CA ALA A 77 -14.70 -7.42 15.67
C ALA A 77 -13.37 -6.80 15.20
N GLY A 78 -12.31 -7.62 15.07
CA GLY A 78 -11.01 -7.15 14.60
C GLY A 78 -11.05 -6.60 13.17
N PHE A 79 -11.80 -7.24 12.28
CA PHE A 79 -11.99 -6.72 10.92
C PHE A 79 -12.77 -5.41 10.92
N TRP A 80 -13.82 -5.31 11.75
CA TRP A 80 -14.62 -4.10 11.88
C TRP A 80 -13.81 -2.92 12.44
N ASP A 81 -12.91 -3.15 13.40
CA ASP A 81 -12.00 -2.12 13.90
C ASP A 81 -11.11 -1.58 12.78
N MET A 82 -10.52 -2.47 11.97
CA MET A 82 -9.72 -2.07 10.82
C MET A 82 -10.54 -1.24 9.82
N VAL A 83 -11.76 -1.67 9.49
CA VAL A 83 -12.65 -0.93 8.57
C VAL A 83 -13.02 0.42 9.14
N SER A 84 -13.37 0.49 10.43
CA SER A 84 -13.77 1.72 11.12
C SER A 84 -12.65 2.76 11.13
N ILE A 85 -11.41 2.32 11.36
CA ILE A 85 -10.23 3.18 11.25
C ILE A 85 -10.09 3.76 9.84
N GLN A 86 -10.23 2.93 8.82
CA GLN A 86 -10.10 3.38 7.42
C GLN A 86 -11.25 4.32 7.02
N VAL A 87 -12.46 4.09 7.52
CA VAL A 87 -13.60 5.00 7.36
C VAL A 87 -13.26 6.38 7.92
N GLU A 88 -12.68 6.46 9.12
CA GLU A 88 -12.31 7.73 9.72
C GLU A 88 -11.20 8.44 8.93
N ASP A 89 -10.19 7.69 8.46
CA ASP A 89 -9.14 8.23 7.59
C ASP A 89 -9.70 8.81 6.27
N ILE A 90 -10.71 8.14 5.68
CA ILE A 90 -11.40 8.62 4.49
C ILE A 90 -12.20 9.87 4.81
N LYS A 91 -12.98 9.89 5.89
CA LYS A 91 -13.73 11.08 6.32
C LYS A 91 -12.82 12.27 6.52
N ASN A 92 -11.66 12.08 7.14
CA ASN A 92 -10.69 13.15 7.34
C ASN A 92 -10.07 13.62 6.02
N SER A 93 -9.76 12.70 5.11
CA SER A 93 -9.32 13.05 3.75
C SER A 93 -10.38 13.87 3.01
N LEU A 94 -11.66 13.50 3.13
CA LEU A 94 -12.78 14.22 2.50
C LEU A 94 -12.97 15.61 3.11
N LYS A 95 -12.86 15.76 4.45
CA LYS A 95 -12.87 17.06 5.12
C LYS A 95 -11.73 17.96 4.64
N GLU A 96 -10.52 17.42 4.49
CA GLU A 96 -9.36 18.15 3.96
C GLU A 96 -9.64 18.67 2.54
N ILE A 97 -10.25 17.85 1.68
CA ILE A 97 -10.66 18.26 0.33
C ILE A 97 -11.71 19.38 0.37
N LEU A 98 -12.69 19.29 1.28
CA LEU A 98 -13.70 20.34 1.43
C LEU A 98 -13.08 21.67 1.91
N LEU A 99 -12.06 21.62 2.76
CA LEU A 99 -11.29 22.81 3.15
C LEU A 99 -10.50 23.39 1.98
N LEU A 100 -9.85 22.52 1.17
CA LEU A 100 -9.17 22.95 -0.06
C LEU A 100 -10.15 23.61 -1.04
N ARG A 101 -11.37 23.06 -1.17
CA ARG A 101 -12.47 23.67 -1.95
C ARG A 101 -12.81 25.07 -1.43
N ALA A 102 -12.96 25.23 -0.12
CA ALA A 102 -13.25 26.53 0.50
C ALA A 102 -12.12 27.55 0.28
N ASN A 103 -10.87 27.09 0.16
CA ASN A 103 -9.70 27.93 -0.16
C ASN A 103 -9.45 28.09 -1.68
N GLY A 104 -10.44 27.79 -2.52
CA GLY A 104 -10.32 27.92 -3.98
C GLY A 104 -9.27 26.99 -4.59
N TRP A 105 -9.15 25.76 -4.05
CA TRP A 105 -8.20 24.73 -4.49
C TRP A 105 -6.72 25.12 -4.38
N LYS A 106 -6.41 26.16 -3.61
CA LYS A 106 -5.04 26.57 -3.31
C LYS A 106 -4.57 25.83 -2.08
N GLU A 107 -3.34 25.33 -2.15
CA GLU A 107 -2.68 24.78 -0.97
C GLU A 107 -2.58 25.89 0.08
N VAL A 108 -3.09 25.63 1.29
CA VAL A 108 -2.92 26.57 2.40
C VAL A 108 -1.45 26.50 2.78
N SER A 109 -0.61 27.35 2.19
CA SER A 109 0.69 27.67 2.77
C SER A 109 0.41 28.24 4.15
N GLN A 110 0.76 27.49 5.20
CA GLN A 110 0.86 28.05 6.55
C GLN A 110 2.05 29.00 6.60
N ASP A 111 1.97 30.12 5.89
CA ASP A 111 2.96 31.19 5.95
C ASP A 111 2.20 32.51 6.03
N THR A 112 2.01 33.00 7.26
CA THR A 112 2.02 34.42 7.67
C THR A 112 1.46 34.57 9.10
N THR A 113 2.33 34.45 10.10
CA THR A 113 2.40 35.42 11.22
C THR A 113 3.79 35.31 11.85
N ASP A 114 4.39 36.47 12.07
CA ASP A 114 5.77 36.74 12.48
C ASP A 114 6.28 35.91 13.67
N GLY A 115 7.57 35.55 13.55
CA GLY A 115 8.53 35.16 14.58
C GLY A 115 8.03 34.77 15.96
N VAL A 116 7.88 33.48 16.21
CA VAL A 116 8.42 32.77 17.40
C VAL A 116 8.56 31.30 17.03
N ASP A 117 9.76 30.76 17.21
CA ASP A 117 10.10 29.34 17.15
C ASP A 117 9.11 28.46 17.95
N LYS A 118 8.13 27.87 17.27
CA LYS A 118 7.43 26.67 17.75
C LYS A 118 7.17 25.73 16.59
N ASN A 119 8.13 24.84 16.38
CA ASN A 119 7.97 23.57 15.67
C ASN A 119 6.74 22.82 16.22
N VAL A 120 5.60 22.93 15.54
CA VAL A 120 4.48 22.00 15.68
C VAL A 120 4.17 21.46 14.29
N THR A 121 4.92 20.43 13.93
CA THR A 121 4.67 19.58 12.79
C THR A 121 3.45 18.70 13.09
N THR A 122 2.22 19.16 12.81
CA THR A 122 1.04 18.26 12.75
C THR A 122 1.00 17.55 11.40
N GLY A 123 1.96 16.65 11.20
CA GLY A 123 1.89 15.63 10.15
C GLY A 123 0.95 14.52 10.62
N HIS A 124 -0.23 14.41 10.00
CA HIS A 124 -1.11 13.28 10.22
C HIS A 124 -0.40 11.96 9.86
N ALA A 125 -0.22 11.17 10.91
CA ALA A 125 0.45 9.90 10.91
C ALA A 125 -0.30 8.91 10.00
N ARG A 126 0.36 8.49 8.90
CA ARG A 126 0.09 7.18 8.31
C ARG A 126 0.32 6.13 9.40
N ARG A 127 -0.76 5.47 9.84
CA ARG A 127 -0.66 4.31 10.73
C ARG A 127 0.08 3.19 9.98
N LYS A 128 1.31 2.93 10.41
CA LYS A 128 2.09 1.74 10.01
C LYS A 128 1.61 0.54 10.85
N PRO A 129 1.56 -0.68 10.30
CA PRO A 129 1.45 -1.89 11.12
C PRO A 129 2.70 -2.07 12.00
N ALA A 130 2.53 -2.76 13.14
CA ALA A 130 3.43 -2.84 14.29
C ALA A 130 4.92 -3.23 14.00
N PRO A 131 5.87 -2.86 14.89
CA PRO A 131 7.31 -2.98 14.65
C PRO A 131 7.91 -4.33 15.11
N ARG A 132 8.79 -4.92 14.28
CA ARG A 132 9.82 -5.88 14.70
C ARG A 132 11.05 -5.12 15.24
N PRO A 133 11.89 -5.72 16.11
CA PRO A 133 12.69 -4.95 17.06
C PRO A 133 13.96 -4.30 16.48
N SER A 134 14.13 -3.06 16.93
CA SER A 134 15.34 -2.27 17.18
C SER A 134 16.42 -2.12 16.10
N ARG A 135 16.54 -0.89 15.58
CA ARG A 135 17.83 -0.27 15.27
C ARG A 135 17.72 1.26 15.42
N PRO A 136 18.71 1.96 16.02
CA PRO A 136 18.49 3.30 16.56
C PRO A 136 18.36 4.34 15.45
N ALA A 137 17.50 5.31 15.73
CA ALA A 137 17.15 6.43 14.89
C ALA A 137 18.29 7.45 14.77
N ARG A 138 18.39 8.07 13.59
CA ARG A 138 18.63 9.51 13.52
C ARG A 138 17.98 10.08 12.27
N SER A 139 17.05 11.01 12.49
CA SER A 139 16.52 11.96 11.51
C SER A 139 17.67 12.86 11.00
N THR A 140 17.58 13.69 9.98
CA THR A 140 16.47 14.50 9.46
C THR A 140 16.92 15.01 8.08
N LYS A 141 15.95 15.45 7.28
CA LYS A 141 16.12 16.24 6.07
C LYS A 141 17.05 17.46 6.28
N ALA A 142 17.86 17.79 5.28
CA ALA A 142 18.24 19.16 4.97
C ALA A 142 18.60 19.28 3.48
N SER A 143 18.14 20.39 2.90
CA SER A 143 18.48 20.89 1.58
C SER A 143 19.99 21.06 1.41
N ILE A 144 20.41 20.86 0.16
CA ILE A 144 21.59 21.36 -0.56
C ILE A 144 22.55 22.25 0.28
N GLU A 145 23.69 21.67 0.65
CA GLU A 145 24.97 22.38 0.66
C GLU A 145 26.05 21.37 0.22
N LYS A 146 26.78 21.69 -0.85
CA LYS A 146 27.86 20.85 -1.38
C LYS A 146 29.04 20.91 -0.41
N THR A 147 29.07 20.03 0.58
CA THR A 147 30.29 19.70 1.32
C THR A 147 30.91 18.43 0.75
N GLU A 148 32.24 18.46 0.54
CA GLU A 148 33.04 17.41 -0.11
C GLU A 148 32.92 16.02 0.55
N GLU A 149 32.41 15.96 1.78
CA GLU A 149 32.21 14.74 2.56
C GLU A 149 30.98 13.93 2.13
N GLY A 150 29.95 14.56 1.54
CA GLY A 150 28.75 13.89 1.04
C GLY A 150 28.99 13.02 -0.20
N LYS A 151 29.92 13.43 -1.07
CA LYS A 151 30.31 12.67 -2.28
C LYS A 151 30.87 11.29 -1.92
N THR A 152 31.68 11.21 -0.87
CA THR A 152 32.35 9.96 -0.45
C THR A 152 31.37 8.88 0.02
N ARG A 153 30.27 9.29 0.67
CA ARG A 153 29.25 8.37 1.21
C ARG A 153 28.33 7.82 0.12
N ASP A 154 28.00 8.64 -0.87
CA ASP A 154 27.19 8.19 -2.02
C ASP A 154 28.02 7.37 -3.01
N GLU A 155 29.30 7.67 -3.19
CA GLU A 155 30.22 6.83 -3.96
C GLU A 155 30.42 5.45 -3.33
N ALA A 156 30.56 5.38 -1.99
CA ALA A 156 30.66 4.10 -1.27
C ALA A 156 29.39 3.25 -1.43
N ARG A 157 28.20 3.88 -1.39
CA ARG A 157 26.93 3.20 -1.62
C ARG A 157 26.78 2.72 -3.06
N LYS A 158 27.17 3.53 -4.04
CA LYS A 158 27.11 3.18 -5.46
C LYS A 158 28.05 2.01 -5.78
N LYS A 159 29.27 2.01 -5.22
CA LYS A 159 30.26 0.93 -5.39
C LYS A 159 29.77 -0.40 -4.80
N MET A 160 29.17 -0.37 -3.61
CA MET A 160 28.60 -1.58 -2.99
C MET A 160 27.43 -2.15 -3.82
N LEU A 161 26.60 -1.29 -4.42
CA LEU A 161 25.47 -1.74 -5.22
C LEU A 161 25.94 -2.34 -6.56
N GLU A 162 26.98 -1.77 -7.17
CA GLU A 162 27.57 -2.28 -8.40
C GLU A 162 28.30 -3.61 -8.19
N GLU A 163 29.03 -3.75 -7.09
CA GLU A 163 29.66 -5.01 -6.68
C GLU A 163 28.61 -6.09 -6.42
N ARG A 164 27.52 -5.77 -5.71
CA ARG A 164 26.40 -6.68 -5.48
C ARG A 164 25.72 -7.10 -6.78
N ARG A 165 25.56 -6.18 -7.73
CA ARG A 165 24.99 -6.47 -9.05
C ARG A 165 25.92 -7.37 -9.87
N LYS A 166 27.23 -7.16 -9.79
CA LYS A 166 28.23 -7.99 -10.49
C LYS A 166 28.28 -9.41 -9.90
N ALA A 167 28.33 -9.53 -8.58
CA ALA A 167 28.27 -10.81 -7.88
C ALA A 167 26.97 -11.58 -8.18
N MET A 168 25.83 -10.89 -8.23
CA MET A 168 24.55 -11.52 -8.59
C MET A 168 24.53 -12.01 -10.04
N LYS A 169 25.10 -11.24 -10.99
CA LYS A 169 25.21 -11.64 -12.40
C LYS A 169 26.14 -12.84 -12.58
N GLU A 170 27.24 -12.88 -11.83
CA GLU A 170 28.18 -13.99 -11.85
C GLU A 170 27.58 -15.25 -11.22
N ALA A 171 26.88 -15.12 -10.10
CA ALA A 171 26.13 -16.22 -9.50
C ALA A 171 25.03 -16.74 -10.43
N MET A 172 24.34 -15.86 -11.18
CA MET A 172 23.35 -16.28 -12.18
C MET A 172 24.00 -17.02 -13.34
N ARG A 173 25.18 -16.58 -13.79
CA ARG A 173 25.94 -17.25 -14.86
C ARG A 173 26.50 -18.60 -14.41
N ALA A 174 26.99 -18.70 -13.18
CA ALA A 174 27.44 -19.96 -12.57
C ALA A 174 26.27 -20.94 -12.41
N LYS A 175 25.11 -20.48 -11.91
CA LYS A 175 23.89 -21.30 -11.85
C LYS A 175 23.40 -21.73 -13.22
N LYS A 176 23.51 -20.87 -14.23
CA LYS A 176 23.16 -21.23 -15.62
C LYS A 176 24.12 -22.28 -16.18
N ALA A 177 25.43 -22.14 -15.96
CA ALA A 177 26.42 -23.13 -16.39
C ALA A 177 26.27 -24.48 -15.65
N GLU A 178 25.92 -24.45 -14.37
CA GLU A 178 25.63 -25.66 -13.58
C GLU A 178 24.33 -26.34 -14.05
N ALA A 179 23.32 -25.56 -14.45
CA ALA A 179 22.10 -26.09 -15.07
C ALA A 179 22.38 -26.69 -16.45
N GLU A 180 23.24 -26.06 -17.26
CA GLU A 180 23.61 -26.54 -18.60
C GLU A 180 24.46 -27.82 -18.53
N ALA A 181 25.38 -27.91 -17.56
CA ALA A 181 26.16 -29.13 -17.29
C ALA A 181 25.31 -30.27 -16.70
N ARG A 182 24.25 -29.95 -15.93
CA ARG A 182 23.26 -30.95 -15.50
C ARG A 182 22.38 -31.44 -16.64
N GLN A 183 22.12 -30.60 -17.64
CA GLN A 183 21.27 -30.95 -18.77
C GLN A 183 22.00 -31.82 -19.81
N SER A 184 23.33 -31.74 -19.91
CA SER A 184 24.14 -32.63 -20.75
C SER A 184 24.45 -34.01 -20.14
N GLY A 185 24.02 -34.28 -18.91
CA GLY A 185 24.25 -35.55 -18.20
C GLY A 185 23.08 -36.52 -18.18
N VAL A 186 21.97 -36.24 -18.89
CA VAL A 186 20.76 -37.05 -18.88
C VAL A 186 20.30 -37.35 -20.31
N ASP A 187 21.16 -38.01 -21.08
CA ASP A 187 20.78 -38.64 -22.36
C ASP A 187 21.37 -40.05 -22.40
N SER A 188 20.76 -40.97 -21.65
CA SER A 188 20.96 -42.42 -21.81
C SER A 188 19.81 -43.19 -21.16
N GLU A 189 19.21 -44.08 -21.96
CA GLU A 189 18.31 -45.21 -21.61
C GLU A 189 16.91 -44.83 -21.09
N ALA A 190 15.78 -45.44 -21.47
CA ALA A 190 15.34 -46.40 -22.47
C ALA A 190 13.78 -46.33 -22.41
N PRO A 191 13.02 -46.66 -23.47
CA PRO A 191 11.56 -46.51 -23.46
C PRO A 191 10.89 -47.48 -22.47
N VAL A 192 10.11 -46.93 -21.56
CA VAL A 192 9.35 -47.66 -20.54
C VAL A 192 8.12 -48.30 -21.18
N GLU A 193 8.10 -49.64 -21.28
CA GLU A 193 6.94 -50.44 -21.69
C GLU A 193 5.81 -50.32 -20.65
N ILE A 194 4.63 -49.87 -21.08
CA ILE A 194 3.42 -49.79 -20.26
C ILE A 194 2.69 -51.14 -20.37
N PHE A 195 2.77 -51.97 -19.33
CA PHE A 195 2.00 -53.19 -19.19
C PHE A 195 0.57 -52.86 -18.71
N ILE A 196 -0.42 -53.12 -19.57
CA ILE A 196 -1.85 -53.02 -19.25
C ILE A 196 -2.34 -54.43 -18.88
N PRO A 197 -2.77 -54.71 -17.64
CA PRO A 197 -3.32 -56.02 -17.31
C PRO A 197 -4.77 -56.09 -17.81
N GLU A 198 -5.05 -57.02 -18.73
CA GLU A 198 -6.42 -57.37 -19.10
C GLU A 198 -7.13 -58.10 -17.95
N CYS A 199 -8.28 -57.58 -17.56
CA CYS A 199 -9.23 -58.26 -16.69
C CYS A 199 -9.79 -59.52 -17.35
N LYS A 200 -9.74 -60.65 -16.65
CA LYS A 200 -10.80 -61.68 -16.65
C LYS A 200 -10.73 -62.53 -15.39
#